data_AF-D8P3Z0-F1
#
_entry.id   AF-D8P3Z0-F1
#
_cell.length_a   1.000
_cell.length_b   1.000
_cell.length_c   1.000
_cell.angle_alpha   90.00
_cell.angle_beta   90.00
_cell.angle_gamma   90.00
#
_symmetry.space_group_name_H-M   'P 1'
#
loop_
_entity.id
_entity.type
_entity.pdbx_description
1 polymer ?
#
loop_
_entity_poly.entity_id
_entity_poly.type
_entity_poly.pdbx_seq_one_letter_code
_entity_poly.pdbx_strand_id
1 'polypeptide(L)'
;MVVGAAYNGTGQRDAQYNQNQAGAAGATGNAPAWFAGDNKSQGAYAHNAVLSGIKTQALAGSQTGASGYNQLVFDDTDGQSRTQLSTTQAATALTLGHHKEQIDSARQADLGHGVMLATNDSGSVRAGAGLLLTAHAAGTGTALLDSEGAASQIEAVSELAESLADVAQKQKAGLPDEPAAQDLPALKQLRHTTEVLRHAESTGEGASAIAYSEPHLQVSAPKGIAATTPADAVLVAGTQATLVARQDANLAAGGNLAMAVADGLSFFAHGKAVGQSSDAAAGIALHAASGKVGLSALKGASRMVAEKAVTVASTQGDVTAQGKSQVLVNAAGAQIRVTNGTIELHAPGKTVFKGAGHTFVGPGGGGVDNTLAQGNLKGCGIQEGNAATSGEGSVSR
;
A
#
# COMPACT_ATOMS: atom_id res chain seq x y z
N MET A 1 -18.82 13.36 -47.24
CA MET A 1 -17.71 14.08 -47.89
C MET A 1 -17.07 14.94 -46.82
N VAL A 2 -16.00 14.44 -46.17
CA VAL A 2 -15.27 15.21 -45.14
C VAL A 2 -14.37 16.17 -45.89
N VAL A 3 -14.83 17.42 -46.01
CA VAL A 3 -14.01 18.55 -46.45
C VAL A 3 -13.80 19.41 -45.22
N GLY A 4 -12.53 19.61 -44.86
CA GLY A 4 -12.11 20.44 -43.75
C GLY A 4 -12.66 21.86 -43.84
N ALA A 5 -12.81 22.46 -42.65
CA ALA A 5 -13.43 23.75 -42.36
C ALA A 5 -14.96 23.79 -42.52
N ALA A 6 -15.67 23.27 -41.51
CA ALA A 6 -16.99 23.81 -41.20
C ALA A 6 -16.79 24.98 -40.22
N TYR A 7 -17.27 26.15 -40.64
CA TYR A 7 -17.36 27.44 -39.94
C TYR A 7 -16.25 28.45 -40.24
N ASN A 8 -16.65 29.40 -41.09
CA ASN A 8 -15.91 30.58 -41.51
C ASN A 8 -15.75 31.60 -40.37
N GLY A 9 -14.71 32.41 -40.46
CA GLY A 9 -14.50 33.59 -39.64
C GLY A 9 -13.56 34.57 -40.36
N THR A 10 -13.31 35.73 -39.75
CA THR A 10 -12.61 36.88 -40.36
C THR A 10 -11.10 36.72 -40.36
N GLY A 11 -10.45 36.75 -41.55
CA GLY A 11 -9.10 36.22 -41.70
C GLY A 11 -7.89 36.99 -41.17
N GLN A 12 -6.84 36.24 -40.77
CA GLN A 12 -5.56 36.62 -40.18
C GLN A 12 -4.39 35.86 -40.86
N ARG A 13 -3.16 36.42 -40.85
CA ARG A 13 -2.00 35.88 -41.62
C ARG A 13 -1.26 34.71 -40.95
N ASP A 14 -1.13 34.75 -39.63
CA ASP A 14 -0.40 33.76 -38.82
C ASP A 14 -1.29 33.15 -37.72
N ALA A 15 -2.60 33.18 -37.94
CA ALA A 15 -3.63 32.60 -37.07
C ALA A 15 -4.78 32.09 -37.94
N GLN A 16 -5.69 31.30 -37.38
CA GLN A 16 -6.88 30.80 -38.11
C GLN A 16 -7.70 31.93 -38.75
N TYR A 17 -8.49 31.54 -39.77
CA TYR A 17 -9.33 32.38 -40.67
C TYR A 17 -8.55 33.01 -41.83
N ASN A 18 -8.93 32.78 -43.10
CA ASN A 18 -8.24 33.36 -44.27
C ASN A 18 -9.15 34.37 -45.00
N GLN A 19 -8.62 35.53 -45.40
CA GLN A 19 -9.35 36.55 -46.21
C GLN A 19 -9.11 36.42 -47.72
N ASN A 20 -8.16 35.62 -48.19
CA ASN A 20 -7.96 35.42 -49.63
C ASN A 20 -8.86 34.29 -50.14
N GLN A 21 -10.01 34.69 -50.67
CA GLN A 21 -10.83 33.82 -51.51
C GLN A 21 -10.22 33.75 -52.92
N ALA A 22 -9.64 32.58 -53.21
CA ALA A 22 -9.35 32.05 -54.53
C ALA A 22 -7.94 32.23 -55.12
N GLY A 23 -7.46 31.12 -55.72
CA GLY A 23 -6.49 31.16 -56.82
C GLY A 23 -7.18 31.56 -58.13
N ALA A 24 -6.41 31.68 -59.21
CA ALA A 24 -6.80 32.25 -60.51
C ALA A 24 -8.09 31.69 -61.18
N ALA A 25 -8.68 30.62 -60.65
CA ALA A 25 -9.89 29.97 -61.15
C ALA A 25 -11.14 30.13 -60.24
N GLY A 26 -11.12 30.98 -59.21
CA GLY A 26 -12.30 31.20 -58.35
C GLY A 26 -12.62 30.07 -57.35
N ALA A 27 -11.74 29.06 -57.24
CA ALA A 27 -11.86 28.01 -56.23
C ALA A 27 -11.37 28.53 -54.87
N THR A 28 -12.26 28.64 -53.88
CA THR A 28 -11.91 28.94 -52.49
C THR A 28 -11.28 27.70 -51.85
N GLY A 29 -9.98 27.53 -52.01
CA GLY A 29 -9.23 26.59 -51.19
C GLY A 29 -9.26 27.08 -49.74
N ASN A 30 -10.12 26.50 -48.90
CA ASN A 30 -10.04 26.72 -47.47
C ASN A 30 -8.61 26.34 -47.05
N ALA A 31 -7.90 27.26 -46.39
CA ALA A 31 -6.61 26.94 -45.81
C ALA A 31 -6.79 25.75 -44.85
N PRO A 32 -5.83 24.80 -44.81
CA PRO A 32 -5.90 23.70 -43.85
C PRO A 32 -5.98 24.27 -42.42
N ALA A 33 -6.60 23.51 -41.50
CA ALA A 33 -6.80 23.95 -40.12
C ALA A 33 -5.49 24.34 -39.40
N TRP A 34 -4.37 23.78 -39.86
CA TRP A 34 -3.00 24.10 -39.48
C TRP A 34 -2.16 24.43 -40.71
N PHE A 35 -1.37 25.50 -40.64
CA PHE A 35 -0.48 25.92 -41.72
C PHE A 35 0.74 26.68 -41.18
N ALA A 36 1.85 26.64 -41.92
CA ALA A 36 3.14 27.19 -41.51
C ALA A 36 3.22 28.73 -41.51
N GLY A 37 2.27 29.40 -42.17
CA GLY A 37 2.23 30.86 -42.29
C GLY A 37 3.45 31.46 -43.00
N ASP A 38 3.68 32.76 -42.77
CA ASP A 38 4.85 33.47 -43.34
C ASP A 38 6.15 33.07 -42.63
N ASN A 39 6.04 32.56 -41.39
CA ASN A 39 7.16 32.09 -40.56
C ASN A 39 7.54 30.62 -40.80
N LYS A 40 7.20 30.06 -41.96
CA LYS A 40 7.45 28.65 -42.34
C LYS A 40 8.91 28.19 -42.29
N SER A 41 9.86 29.11 -42.11
CA SER A 41 11.29 28.84 -41.99
C SER A 41 11.87 29.20 -40.62
N GLN A 42 11.04 29.59 -39.64
CA GLN A 42 11.49 30.09 -38.34
C GLN A 42 10.72 29.50 -37.16
N GLY A 43 11.48 29.07 -36.14
CA GLY A 43 10.94 28.70 -34.83
C GLY A 43 9.83 27.65 -34.88
N ALA A 44 8.78 27.85 -34.08
CA ALA A 44 7.67 26.91 -33.91
C ALA A 44 6.79 26.72 -35.15
N TYR A 45 6.93 27.57 -36.17
CA TYR A 45 6.19 27.48 -37.44
C TYR A 45 7.04 26.90 -38.57
N ALA A 46 8.30 26.53 -38.30
CA ALA A 46 9.23 25.95 -39.26
C ALA A 46 8.91 24.48 -39.61
N HIS A 47 7.67 24.23 -40.04
CA HIS A 47 7.22 22.93 -40.50
C HIS A 47 6.40 23.09 -41.78
N ASN A 48 6.74 22.36 -42.83
CA ASN A 48 5.99 22.43 -44.08
C ASN A 48 4.99 21.29 -44.14
N ALA A 49 3.71 21.62 -43.94
CA ALA A 49 2.58 20.72 -44.19
C ALA A 49 2.64 19.36 -43.46
N VAL A 50 3.17 19.34 -42.23
CA VAL A 50 3.28 18.12 -41.41
C VAL A 50 2.05 17.90 -40.52
N LEU A 51 1.19 18.91 -40.35
CA LEU A 51 -0.01 18.82 -39.52
C LEU A 51 -1.24 18.55 -40.38
N SER A 52 -2.02 17.53 -40.03
CA SER A 52 -3.27 17.18 -40.71
C SER A 52 -4.37 16.79 -39.71
N GLY A 53 -5.64 16.73 -40.14
CA GLY A 53 -6.75 16.29 -39.28
C GLY A 53 -8.01 17.16 -39.35
N ILE A 54 -8.76 17.21 -38.23
CA ILE A 54 -10.08 17.84 -38.13
C ILE A 54 -10.09 18.80 -36.94
N LYS A 55 -10.56 20.03 -37.14
CA LYS A 55 -10.83 20.99 -36.06
C LYS A 55 -12.25 21.53 -36.20
N THR A 56 -13.00 21.58 -35.10
CA THR A 56 -14.37 22.12 -35.06
C THR A 56 -14.48 23.18 -33.98
N GLN A 57 -15.18 24.27 -34.28
CA GLN A 57 -15.38 25.39 -33.35
C GLN A 57 -16.77 25.32 -32.71
N ALA A 58 -16.87 25.77 -31.46
CA ALA A 58 -18.16 25.93 -30.80
C ALA A 58 -19.01 26.96 -31.55
N LEU A 59 -20.30 26.65 -31.70
CA LEU A 59 -21.19 27.39 -32.59
C LEU A 59 -21.26 28.89 -32.28
N ALA A 60 -21.39 29.24 -31.00
CA ALA A 60 -21.61 30.61 -30.54
C ALA A 60 -20.45 31.59 -30.86
N GLY A 61 -19.21 31.10 -30.91
CA GLY A 61 -18.04 31.92 -31.24
C GLY A 61 -17.37 31.54 -32.55
N SER A 62 -17.95 30.62 -33.32
CA SER A 62 -17.37 30.05 -34.54
C SER A 62 -16.92 31.11 -35.57
N GLN A 63 -17.68 32.21 -35.70
CA GLN A 63 -17.38 33.32 -36.61
C GLN A 63 -16.13 34.13 -36.23
N THR A 64 -15.76 34.11 -34.95
CA THR A 64 -14.61 34.85 -34.42
C THR A 64 -13.44 33.94 -34.05
N GLY A 65 -13.71 32.65 -33.87
CA GLY A 65 -12.77 31.66 -33.35
C GLY A 65 -12.30 31.86 -31.93
N ALA A 66 -12.94 32.76 -31.21
CA ALA A 66 -12.61 33.05 -29.82
C ALA A 66 -13.28 32.06 -28.84
N SER A 67 -14.08 31.12 -29.33
CA SER A 67 -14.72 30.09 -28.50
C SER A 67 -13.92 28.79 -28.44
N GLY A 68 -14.37 27.86 -27.58
CA GLY A 68 -13.78 26.54 -27.49
C GLY A 68 -13.86 25.74 -28.79
N TYR A 69 -12.97 24.76 -28.94
CA TYR A 69 -12.89 23.89 -30.11
C TYR A 69 -12.60 22.44 -29.72
N ASN A 70 -12.91 21.53 -30.64
CA ASN A 70 -12.45 20.15 -30.61
C ASN A 70 -11.47 19.93 -31.76
N GLN A 71 -10.47 19.08 -31.57
CA GLN A 71 -9.53 18.74 -32.63
C GLN A 71 -9.09 17.28 -32.58
N LEU A 72 -8.90 16.72 -33.77
CA LEU A 72 -8.12 15.53 -34.04
C LEU A 72 -6.94 15.98 -34.91
N VAL A 73 -5.71 15.87 -34.43
CA VAL A 73 -4.50 16.34 -35.12
C VAL A 73 -3.54 15.18 -35.31
N PHE A 74 -3.03 15.02 -36.52
CA PHE A 74 -1.88 14.18 -36.85
C PHE A 74 -0.68 15.09 -37.11
N ASP A 75 0.45 14.80 -36.49
CA ASP A 75 1.76 15.37 -36.83
C ASP A 75 2.58 14.29 -37.50
N ASP A 76 2.85 14.46 -38.79
CA ASP A 76 3.58 13.53 -39.65
C ASP A 76 5.05 13.94 -39.81
N THR A 77 5.57 14.78 -38.91
CA THR A 77 6.98 15.14 -38.88
C THR A 77 7.82 13.88 -38.70
N ASP A 78 8.82 13.70 -39.57
CA ASP A 78 9.72 12.55 -39.54
C ASP A 78 10.38 12.39 -38.15
N GLY A 79 10.33 11.16 -37.62
CA GLY A 79 10.79 10.83 -36.27
C GLY A 79 9.97 11.42 -35.11
N GLN A 80 8.90 12.17 -35.38
CA GLN A 80 8.09 12.88 -34.37
C GLN A 80 6.58 12.66 -34.59
N SER A 81 6.21 11.47 -35.07
CA SER A 81 4.80 11.15 -35.35
C SER A 81 3.93 11.24 -34.11
N ARG A 82 2.79 11.94 -34.21
CA ARG A 82 1.85 12.13 -33.10
C ARG A 82 0.41 12.14 -33.59
N THR A 83 -0.48 11.54 -32.81
CA THR A 83 -1.93 11.68 -32.95
C THR A 83 -2.52 12.26 -31.69
N GLN A 84 -3.30 13.34 -31.78
CA GLN A 84 -3.97 13.96 -30.63
C GLN A 84 -5.47 14.12 -30.90
N LEU A 85 -6.31 13.65 -29.96
CA LEU A 85 -7.72 13.99 -29.86
C LEU A 85 -7.93 14.88 -28.63
N SER A 86 -8.43 16.10 -28.80
CA SER A 86 -8.61 17.02 -27.67
C SER A 86 -9.80 17.96 -27.82
N THR A 87 -10.21 18.52 -26.68
CA THR A 87 -11.19 19.60 -26.59
C THR A 87 -10.67 20.67 -25.63
N THR A 88 -10.95 21.93 -25.93
CA THR A 88 -10.63 23.03 -25.00
C THR A 88 -11.42 22.94 -23.71
N GLN A 89 -12.55 22.24 -23.70
CA GLN A 89 -13.35 22.03 -22.49
C GLN A 89 -12.55 21.20 -21.49
N ALA A 90 -12.28 21.80 -20.33
CA ALA A 90 -11.43 21.24 -19.29
C ALA A 90 -10.02 20.83 -19.75
N ALA A 91 -9.50 21.42 -20.85
CA ALA A 91 -8.21 21.03 -21.43
C ALA A 91 -8.04 19.51 -21.58
N THR A 92 -9.08 18.83 -22.07
CA THR A 92 -9.12 17.37 -22.13
C THR A 92 -8.46 16.86 -23.41
N ALA A 93 -7.51 15.93 -23.29
CA ALA A 93 -6.76 15.39 -24.43
C ALA A 93 -6.35 13.92 -24.25
N LEU A 94 -6.40 13.16 -25.36
CA LEU A 94 -5.69 11.91 -25.58
C LEU A 94 -4.61 12.15 -26.63
N THR A 95 -3.34 11.94 -26.27
CA THR A 95 -2.20 12.09 -27.19
C THR A 95 -1.41 10.79 -27.28
N LEU A 96 -1.06 10.38 -28.50
CA LEU A 96 -0.27 9.19 -28.82
C LEU A 96 0.99 9.61 -29.59
N GLY A 97 2.12 8.97 -29.32
CA GLY A 97 3.39 9.20 -30.02
C GLY A 97 4.20 10.35 -29.40
N HIS A 98 4.73 11.21 -30.25
CA HIS A 98 5.65 12.30 -29.87
C HIS A 98 4.89 13.51 -29.30
N HIS A 99 4.95 13.73 -28.00
CA HIS A 99 4.20 14.80 -27.34
C HIS A 99 4.92 16.15 -27.51
N LYS A 100 4.26 17.11 -28.15
CA LYS A 100 4.69 18.51 -28.23
C LYS A 100 3.60 19.44 -27.73
N GLU A 101 4.02 20.53 -27.10
CA GLU A 101 3.16 21.69 -26.92
C GLU A 101 2.75 22.20 -28.31
N GLN A 102 1.44 22.37 -28.51
CA GLN A 102 0.90 22.91 -29.73
C GLN A 102 -0.07 24.05 -29.41
N ILE A 103 0.31 25.24 -29.84
CA ILE A 103 -0.59 26.40 -29.85
C ILE A 103 -0.99 26.62 -31.30
N ASP A 104 -2.19 26.16 -31.62
CA ASP A 104 -2.73 26.20 -32.98
C ASP A 104 -1.77 25.58 -34.01
N SER A 105 -1.18 26.36 -34.92
CA SER A 105 -0.22 25.85 -35.91
C SER A 105 1.22 25.79 -35.37
N ALA A 106 1.52 26.34 -34.20
CA ALA A 106 2.87 26.37 -33.65
C ALA A 106 3.23 25.01 -33.02
N ARG A 107 4.27 24.35 -33.53
CA ARG A 107 4.91 23.18 -32.93
C ARG A 107 5.99 23.66 -31.95
N GLN A 108 5.64 23.75 -30.67
CA GLN A 108 6.49 24.34 -29.63
C GLN A 108 7.38 23.27 -28.96
N ALA A 109 7.48 23.32 -27.63
CA ALA A 109 8.40 22.48 -26.87
C ALA A 109 8.08 20.99 -26.99
N ASP A 110 9.13 20.16 -26.95
CA ASP A 110 9.00 18.71 -26.79
C ASP A 110 8.68 18.38 -25.33
N LEU A 111 7.59 17.62 -25.12
CA LEU A 111 7.03 17.29 -23.81
C LEU A 111 7.16 15.80 -23.45
N GLY A 112 7.59 14.94 -24.39
CA GLY A 112 7.84 13.51 -24.14
C GLY A 112 7.36 12.60 -25.26
N HIS A 113 7.29 11.30 -24.99
CA HIS A 113 6.85 10.29 -25.96
C HIS A 113 5.99 9.24 -25.25
N GLY A 114 4.99 8.69 -25.94
CA GLY A 114 4.16 7.60 -25.44
C GLY A 114 2.67 7.89 -25.56
N VAL A 115 1.92 7.63 -24.49
CA VAL A 115 0.48 7.90 -24.42
C VAL A 115 0.20 8.82 -23.25
N MET A 116 -0.62 9.84 -23.46
CA MET A 116 -1.10 10.74 -22.41
C MET A 116 -2.62 10.87 -22.50
N LEU A 117 -3.31 10.65 -21.38
CA LEU A 117 -4.69 11.04 -21.15
C LEU A 117 -4.71 12.11 -20.06
N ALA A 118 -5.20 13.31 -20.37
CA ALA A 118 -5.20 14.44 -19.45
C ALA A 118 -6.54 15.19 -19.48
N THR A 119 -6.95 15.72 -18.33
CA THR A 119 -8.10 16.61 -18.17
C THR A 119 -7.94 17.41 -16.88
N ASN A 120 -8.45 18.66 -16.85
CA ASN A 120 -8.54 19.49 -15.65
C ASN A 120 -9.86 19.25 -14.88
N ASP A 121 -10.67 18.29 -15.30
CA ASP A 121 -11.93 17.91 -14.66
C ASP A 121 -11.90 16.41 -14.31
N SER A 122 -13.06 15.82 -14.05
CA SER A 122 -13.25 14.47 -13.60
C SER A 122 -12.88 13.46 -14.70
N GLY A 123 -12.14 12.42 -14.32
CA GLY A 123 -11.81 11.29 -15.19
C GLY A 123 -12.22 9.95 -14.58
N SER A 124 -12.59 8.98 -15.42
CA SER A 124 -12.81 7.60 -14.97
C SER A 124 -12.37 6.59 -16.03
N VAL A 125 -11.62 5.57 -15.61
CA VAL A 125 -11.33 4.36 -16.39
C VAL A 125 -12.09 3.21 -15.74
N ARG A 126 -12.94 2.52 -16.50
CA ARG A 126 -13.80 1.44 -15.98
C ARG A 126 -13.66 0.22 -16.87
N ALA A 127 -13.38 -0.93 -16.26
CA ALA A 127 -13.32 -2.22 -16.95
C ALA A 127 -14.03 -3.28 -16.09
N GLY A 128 -15.24 -3.66 -16.50
CA GLY A 128 -16.12 -4.52 -15.71
C GLY A 128 -15.68 -5.99 -15.59
N ALA A 129 -14.71 -6.41 -16.40
CA ALA A 129 -14.12 -7.75 -16.40
C ALA A 129 -12.68 -7.77 -15.87
N GLY A 130 -12.16 -6.64 -15.38
CA GLY A 130 -10.79 -6.50 -14.89
C GLY A 130 -9.97 -5.43 -15.61
N LEU A 131 -8.94 -4.93 -14.94
CA LEU A 131 -8.05 -3.86 -15.41
C LEU A 131 -6.60 -4.21 -15.08
N LEU A 132 -5.74 -4.27 -16.11
CA LEU A 132 -4.30 -4.43 -15.97
C LEU A 132 -3.60 -3.07 -16.15
N LEU A 133 -2.88 -2.62 -15.11
CA LEU A 133 -1.99 -1.46 -15.15
C LEU A 133 -0.55 -1.96 -15.02
N THR A 134 0.19 -1.98 -16.12
CA THR A 134 1.51 -2.63 -16.18
C THR A 134 2.59 -1.74 -16.78
N ALA A 135 3.81 -1.83 -16.23
CA ALA A 135 5.03 -1.25 -16.81
C ALA A 135 5.93 -2.32 -17.46
N HIS A 136 5.40 -3.50 -17.75
CA HIS A 136 6.09 -4.52 -18.54
C HIS A 136 6.05 -4.14 -20.02
N ALA A 137 7.20 -4.25 -20.70
CA ALA A 137 7.25 -4.04 -22.14
C ALA A 137 6.49 -5.17 -22.85
N ALA A 138 5.57 -4.79 -23.74
CA ALA A 138 4.76 -5.70 -24.54
C ALA A 138 4.62 -5.15 -25.96
N GLY A 139 4.54 -6.04 -26.94
CA GLY A 139 4.23 -5.65 -28.31
C GLY A 139 2.72 -5.42 -28.47
N THR A 140 2.32 -4.77 -29.57
CA THR A 140 0.88 -4.56 -29.87
C THR A 140 0.11 -5.84 -30.17
N GLY A 141 0.81 -6.97 -30.34
CA GLY A 141 0.23 -8.31 -30.51
C GLY A 141 0.16 -9.15 -29.23
N THR A 142 0.61 -8.63 -28.10
CA THR A 142 0.50 -9.32 -26.80
C THR A 142 -0.96 -9.37 -26.35
N ALA A 143 -1.34 -10.42 -25.61
CA ALA A 143 -2.68 -10.55 -25.05
C ALA A 143 -3.01 -9.35 -24.12
N LEU A 144 -4.25 -8.86 -24.20
CA LEU A 144 -4.67 -7.62 -23.54
C LEU A 144 -4.46 -7.63 -22.02
N LEU A 145 -4.73 -8.76 -21.37
CA LEU A 145 -4.60 -8.95 -19.91
C LEU A 145 -3.41 -9.86 -19.55
N ASP A 146 -2.36 -9.91 -20.39
CA ASP A 146 -1.15 -10.70 -20.10
C ASP A 146 -0.53 -10.31 -18.75
N SER A 147 -0.74 -11.19 -17.77
CA SER A 147 -0.37 -10.99 -16.37
C SER A 147 0.56 -12.10 -15.87
N GLU A 148 1.16 -12.87 -16.77
CA GLU A 148 1.98 -14.04 -16.40
C GLU A 148 3.15 -13.65 -15.49
N GLY A 149 3.81 -12.52 -15.79
CA GLY A 149 4.89 -12.01 -14.95
C GLY A 149 4.44 -11.66 -13.52
N ALA A 150 3.20 -11.17 -13.35
CA ALA A 150 2.64 -10.86 -12.04
C ALA A 150 2.21 -12.16 -11.31
N ALA A 151 1.56 -13.07 -12.01
CA ALA A 151 1.16 -14.38 -11.49
C ALA A 151 2.36 -15.18 -10.96
N SER A 152 3.43 -15.27 -11.75
CA SER A 152 4.70 -15.90 -11.35
C SER A 152 5.33 -15.24 -10.10
N GLN A 153 5.24 -13.90 -9.99
CA GLN A 153 5.75 -13.19 -8.79
C GLN A 153 4.92 -13.52 -7.55
N ILE A 154 3.59 -13.56 -7.68
CA ILE A 154 2.68 -13.91 -6.59
C ILE A 154 2.94 -15.35 -6.12
N GLU A 155 3.15 -16.30 -7.02
CA GLU A 155 3.48 -17.68 -6.67
C GLU A 155 4.80 -17.78 -5.88
N ALA A 156 5.87 -17.19 -6.39
CA ALA A 156 7.18 -17.23 -5.72
C ALA A 156 7.13 -16.61 -4.31
N VAL A 157 6.31 -15.57 -4.12
CA VAL A 157 6.11 -14.93 -2.82
C VAL A 157 5.15 -15.71 -1.93
N SER A 158 4.17 -16.42 -2.50
CA SER A 158 3.28 -17.33 -1.79
C SER A 158 4.06 -18.52 -1.21
N GLU A 159 4.99 -19.11 -1.97
CA GLU A 159 5.87 -20.19 -1.48
C GLU A 159 6.70 -19.75 -0.27
N LEU A 160 7.23 -18.52 -0.30
CA LEU A 160 7.95 -17.94 0.82
C LEU A 160 7.04 -17.79 2.06
N ALA A 161 5.84 -17.23 1.88
CA ALA A 161 4.90 -17.04 2.97
C ALA A 161 4.44 -18.37 3.56
N GLU A 162 4.20 -19.39 2.72
CA GLU A 162 3.86 -20.74 3.15
C GLU A 162 4.98 -21.39 3.96
N SER A 163 6.22 -21.30 3.48
CA SER A 163 7.39 -21.82 4.19
C SER A 163 7.55 -21.18 5.57
N LEU A 164 7.39 -19.87 5.68
CA LEU A 164 7.48 -19.16 6.96
C LEU A 164 6.34 -19.55 7.91
N ALA A 165 5.12 -19.69 7.41
CA ALA A 165 3.97 -20.14 8.20
C ALA A 165 4.15 -21.59 8.69
N ASP A 166 4.58 -22.50 7.84
CA ASP A 166 4.84 -23.90 8.20
C ASP A 166 5.91 -24.01 9.29
N VAL A 167 7.01 -23.25 9.17
CA VAL A 167 8.04 -23.21 10.21
C VAL A 167 7.51 -22.60 11.51
N ALA A 168 6.71 -21.53 11.45
CA ALA A 168 6.08 -20.94 12.62
C ALA A 168 5.19 -21.96 13.36
N GLN A 169 4.37 -22.71 12.63
CA GLN A 169 3.50 -23.75 13.19
C GLN A 169 4.30 -24.89 13.82
N LYS A 170 5.35 -25.38 13.15
CA LYS A 170 6.28 -26.39 13.70
C LYS A 170 6.97 -25.93 14.99
N GLN A 171 7.27 -24.63 15.09
CA GLN A 171 7.83 -24.00 16.29
C GLN A 171 6.77 -23.58 17.32
N LYS A 172 5.50 -23.94 17.11
CA LYS A 172 4.35 -23.62 17.98
C LYS A 172 4.14 -22.10 18.19
N ALA A 173 4.46 -21.30 17.17
CA ALA A 173 4.24 -19.85 17.14
C ALA A 173 2.90 -19.45 16.49
N GLY A 174 2.13 -20.43 15.99
CA GLY A 174 0.78 -20.21 15.47
C GLY A 174 -0.22 -19.84 16.57
N LEU A 175 -1.29 -19.18 16.17
CA LEU A 175 -2.43 -18.86 17.06
C LEU A 175 -3.24 -20.13 17.37
N PRO A 176 -4.06 -20.13 18.44
CA PRO A 176 -5.01 -21.22 18.71
C PRO A 176 -5.92 -21.45 17.50
N ASP A 177 -6.18 -22.71 17.18
CA ASP A 177 -7.06 -23.14 16.07
C ASP A 177 -6.66 -22.61 14.68
N GLU A 178 -5.41 -22.18 14.51
CA GLU A 178 -4.87 -21.80 13.20
C GLU A 178 -4.84 -23.01 12.26
N PRO A 179 -5.37 -22.91 11.01
CA PRO A 179 -5.33 -24.01 10.06
C PRO A 179 -3.89 -24.29 9.63
N ALA A 180 -3.65 -25.44 8.99
CA ALA A 180 -2.35 -25.75 8.38
C ALA A 180 -1.88 -24.60 7.48
N ALA A 181 -0.55 -24.38 7.38
CA ALA A 181 0.04 -23.28 6.63
C ALA A 181 -0.60 -23.09 5.24
N GLN A 182 -0.63 -24.13 4.41
CA GLN A 182 -1.25 -24.13 3.07
C GLN A 182 -2.72 -23.68 3.07
N ASP A 183 -3.43 -23.87 4.18
CA ASP A 183 -4.84 -23.60 4.37
C ASP A 183 -5.13 -22.21 4.94
N LEU A 184 -4.08 -21.44 5.27
CA LEU A 184 -4.21 -20.08 5.74
C LEU A 184 -5.00 -19.24 4.73
N PRO A 185 -5.97 -18.41 5.19
CA PRO A 185 -6.80 -17.63 4.29
C PRO A 185 -5.99 -16.71 3.36
N ALA A 186 -4.89 -16.13 3.86
CA ALA A 186 -3.99 -15.28 3.08
C ALA A 186 -3.33 -16.05 1.91
N LEU A 187 -2.90 -17.30 2.11
CA LEU A 187 -2.31 -18.11 1.04
C LEU A 187 -3.34 -18.61 0.04
N LYS A 188 -4.56 -18.94 0.50
CA LYS A 188 -5.69 -19.24 -0.39
C LYS A 188 -5.97 -18.05 -1.32
N GLN A 189 -5.95 -16.84 -0.78
CA GLN A 189 -6.16 -15.63 -1.58
C GLN A 189 -5.04 -15.37 -2.60
N LEU A 190 -3.77 -15.61 -2.23
CA LEU A 190 -2.65 -15.47 -3.18
C LEU A 190 -2.75 -16.48 -4.34
N ARG A 191 -3.07 -17.75 -4.04
CA ARG A 191 -3.28 -18.78 -5.08
C ARG A 191 -4.48 -18.46 -5.97
N HIS A 192 -5.62 -18.08 -5.38
CA HIS A 192 -6.80 -17.66 -6.12
C HIS A 192 -6.48 -16.48 -7.05
N THR A 193 -5.70 -15.51 -6.59
CA THR A 193 -5.26 -14.39 -7.44
C THR A 193 -4.49 -14.89 -8.67
N THR A 194 -3.56 -15.82 -8.50
CA THR A 194 -2.84 -16.44 -9.62
C THR A 194 -3.80 -17.15 -10.60
N GLU A 195 -4.79 -17.89 -10.10
CA GLU A 195 -5.82 -18.55 -10.93
C GLU A 195 -6.63 -17.54 -11.75
N VAL A 196 -7.00 -16.40 -11.13
CA VAL A 196 -7.70 -15.30 -11.81
C VAL A 196 -6.83 -14.70 -12.92
N LEU A 197 -5.56 -14.42 -12.65
CA LEU A 197 -4.65 -13.79 -13.61
C LEU A 197 -4.29 -14.69 -14.80
N ARG A 198 -4.29 -16.02 -14.61
CA ARG A 198 -3.99 -17.00 -15.66
C ARG A 198 -5.21 -17.58 -16.34
N HIS A 199 -6.41 -17.15 -15.96
CA HIS A 199 -7.62 -17.64 -16.59
C HIS A 199 -7.59 -17.30 -18.09
N ALA A 200 -8.07 -18.25 -18.89
CA ALA A 200 -8.20 -18.12 -20.32
C ALA A 200 -9.61 -18.55 -20.69
N GLU A 201 -10.34 -17.64 -21.32
CA GLU A 201 -11.70 -17.90 -21.74
C GLU A 201 -11.68 -18.48 -23.16
N SER A 202 -12.35 -19.61 -23.36
CA SER A 202 -12.56 -20.13 -24.71
C SER A 202 -13.57 -19.24 -25.42
N THR A 203 -13.09 -18.53 -26.42
CA THR A 203 -13.95 -17.93 -27.42
C THR A 203 -14.31 -19.01 -28.44
N GLY A 204 -15.51 -18.95 -29.04
CA GLY A 204 -15.95 -19.95 -30.03
C GLY A 204 -14.91 -20.23 -31.12
N GLU A 205 -15.05 -21.37 -31.80
CA GLU A 205 -14.12 -21.84 -32.87
C GLU A 205 -12.72 -22.24 -32.38
N GLY A 206 -12.57 -22.58 -31.09
CA GLY A 206 -11.31 -23.11 -30.52
C GLY A 206 -10.26 -22.05 -30.21
N ALA A 207 -10.61 -20.77 -30.31
CA ALA A 207 -9.77 -19.67 -29.87
C ALA A 207 -9.85 -19.50 -28.34
N SER A 208 -8.75 -19.07 -27.73
CA SER A 208 -8.68 -18.80 -26.29
C SER A 208 -7.99 -17.46 -26.08
N ALA A 209 -8.53 -16.64 -25.19
CA ALA A 209 -7.96 -15.34 -24.84
C ALA A 209 -7.75 -15.27 -23.33
N ILE A 210 -6.61 -14.71 -22.92
CA ILE A 210 -6.37 -14.40 -21.51
C ILE A 210 -7.41 -13.36 -21.08
N ALA A 211 -8.22 -13.73 -20.10
CA ALA A 211 -9.26 -12.92 -19.51
C ALA A 211 -9.30 -13.25 -18.02
N TYR A 212 -9.44 -12.25 -17.15
CA TYR A 212 -9.59 -12.55 -15.73
C TYR A 212 -10.92 -13.26 -15.49
N SER A 213 -10.91 -14.31 -14.65
CA SER A 213 -12.13 -15.07 -14.31
C SER A 213 -13.11 -14.25 -13.46
N GLU A 214 -12.64 -13.18 -12.82
CA GLU A 214 -13.43 -12.23 -12.06
C GLU A 214 -12.82 -10.81 -12.14
N PRO A 215 -13.59 -9.75 -11.83
CA PRO A 215 -13.11 -8.37 -11.96
C PRO A 215 -11.95 -8.07 -11.00
N HIS A 216 -10.72 -8.06 -11.52
CA HIS A 216 -9.50 -7.76 -10.77
C HIS A 216 -8.82 -6.48 -11.29
N LEU A 217 -8.32 -5.63 -10.39
CA LEU A 217 -7.34 -4.60 -10.73
C LEU A 217 -5.93 -5.12 -10.44
N GLN A 218 -5.17 -5.48 -11.48
CA GLN A 218 -3.78 -5.87 -11.33
C GLN A 218 -2.86 -4.69 -11.62
N VAL A 219 -1.97 -4.38 -10.69
CA VAL A 219 -0.89 -3.40 -10.87
C VAL A 219 0.45 -4.14 -10.84
N SER A 220 1.29 -3.99 -11.86
CA SER A 220 2.58 -4.68 -11.90
C SER A 220 3.67 -3.86 -12.60
N ALA A 221 4.89 -3.94 -12.09
CA ALA A 221 6.03 -3.25 -12.68
C ALA A 221 7.32 -4.01 -12.38
N PRO A 222 8.24 -4.16 -13.35
CA PRO A 222 9.46 -4.94 -13.16
C PRO A 222 10.52 -4.25 -12.26
N LYS A 223 10.37 -2.96 -11.99
CA LYS A 223 11.39 -2.13 -11.30
C LYS A 223 10.83 -1.29 -10.14
N GLY A 224 9.62 -1.57 -9.68
CA GLY A 224 9.04 -0.97 -8.48
C GLY A 224 7.70 -0.26 -8.72
N ILE A 225 6.97 -0.07 -7.63
CA ILE A 225 5.69 0.65 -7.56
C ILE A 225 5.79 1.62 -6.39
N ALA A 226 5.42 2.87 -6.60
CA ALA A 226 5.39 3.90 -5.55
C ALA A 226 4.01 4.58 -5.53
N ALA A 227 3.43 4.72 -4.34
CA ALA A 227 2.21 5.49 -4.10
C ALA A 227 2.55 6.58 -3.08
N THR A 228 2.40 7.85 -3.47
CA THR A 228 2.79 9.00 -2.65
C THR A 228 1.66 10.02 -2.57
N THR A 229 1.54 10.68 -1.42
CA THR A 229 0.59 11.76 -1.16
C THR A 229 1.17 12.64 -0.05
N PRO A 230 1.02 13.98 -0.12
CA PRO A 230 1.38 14.87 0.99
C PRO A 230 0.34 14.86 2.13
N ALA A 231 -0.82 14.24 1.91
CA ALA A 231 -1.91 14.15 2.87
C ALA A 231 -2.07 12.68 3.34
N ASP A 232 -3.30 12.21 3.45
CA ASP A 232 -3.60 10.87 3.96
C ASP A 232 -3.57 9.79 2.86
N ALA A 233 -3.10 8.59 3.22
CA ALA A 233 -3.21 7.37 2.42
C ALA A 233 -4.03 6.33 3.19
N VAL A 234 -5.02 5.73 2.54
CA VAL A 234 -5.95 4.77 3.16
C VAL A 234 -5.98 3.46 2.37
N LEU A 235 -5.75 2.34 3.05
CA LEU A 235 -5.87 0.98 2.53
C LEU A 235 -6.88 0.23 3.39
N VAL A 236 -7.99 -0.21 2.79
CA VAL A 236 -9.08 -0.90 3.48
C VAL A 236 -9.42 -2.17 2.73
N ALA A 237 -9.49 -3.28 3.44
CA ALA A 237 -9.94 -4.57 2.91
C ALA A 237 -11.11 -5.08 3.76
N GLY A 238 -12.17 -5.56 3.11
CA GLY A 238 -13.36 -6.08 3.80
C GLY A 238 -13.18 -7.47 4.41
N THR A 239 -12.13 -8.20 4.00
CA THR A 239 -11.85 -9.56 4.46
C THR A 239 -10.42 -9.71 4.95
N GLN A 240 -9.42 -9.47 4.09
CA GLN A 240 -8.01 -9.73 4.38
C GLN A 240 -7.10 -8.70 3.72
N ALA A 241 -6.03 -8.34 4.41
CA ALA A 241 -4.92 -7.57 3.88
C ALA A 241 -3.63 -8.37 4.05
N THR A 242 -2.95 -8.68 2.95
CA THR A 242 -1.74 -9.50 2.93
C THR A 242 -0.58 -8.64 2.42
N LEU A 243 0.49 -8.53 3.20
CA LEU A 243 1.70 -7.81 2.83
C LEU A 243 2.88 -8.77 2.98
N VAL A 244 3.53 -9.09 1.86
CA VAL A 244 4.66 -10.01 1.82
C VAL A 244 5.82 -9.33 1.10
N ALA A 245 7.00 -9.41 1.70
CA ALA A 245 8.24 -8.95 1.11
C ALA A 245 9.26 -10.09 1.15
N ARG A 246 10.01 -10.27 0.06
CA ARG A 246 11.02 -11.33 -0.03
C ARG A 246 12.26 -11.05 0.83
N GLN A 247 12.57 -9.78 1.06
CA GLN A 247 13.74 -9.35 1.82
C GLN A 247 13.31 -8.67 3.11
N ASP A 248 12.89 -7.41 3.01
CA ASP A 248 12.57 -6.58 4.19
C ASP A 248 11.20 -5.93 4.04
N ALA A 249 10.46 -5.86 5.15
CA ALA A 249 9.26 -5.05 5.29
C ALA A 249 9.51 -3.99 6.37
N ASN A 250 9.47 -2.71 5.99
CA ASN A 250 9.74 -1.59 6.89
C ASN A 250 8.46 -0.79 7.13
N LEU A 251 8.13 -0.57 8.40
CA LEU A 251 7.03 0.30 8.84
C LEU A 251 7.62 1.42 9.69
N ALA A 252 7.54 2.65 9.22
CA ALA A 252 8.04 3.83 9.91
C ALA A 252 6.94 4.88 10.03
N ALA A 253 6.81 5.47 11.22
CA ALA A 253 5.87 6.54 11.50
C ALA A 253 6.60 7.67 12.23
N GLY A 254 6.38 8.92 11.80
CA GLY A 254 6.90 10.10 12.52
C GLY A 254 6.18 10.38 13.84
N GLY A 255 4.97 9.82 14.00
CA GLY A 255 4.19 9.84 15.23
C GLY A 255 4.12 8.45 15.87
N ASN A 256 2.94 7.84 15.86
CA ASN A 256 2.69 6.54 16.48
C ASN A 256 2.50 5.43 15.43
N LEU A 257 2.95 4.22 15.74
CA LEU A 257 2.54 2.99 15.07
C LEU A 257 1.63 2.19 16.02
N ALA A 258 0.38 1.97 15.64
CA ALA A 258 -0.60 1.25 16.45
C ALA A 258 -1.07 -0.02 15.72
N MET A 259 -1.12 -1.14 16.45
CA MET A 259 -1.65 -2.41 15.96
C MET A 259 -2.74 -2.86 16.94
N ALA A 260 -4.00 -2.87 16.49
CA ALA A 260 -5.14 -3.32 17.27
C ALA A 260 -5.77 -4.52 16.55
N VAL A 261 -5.87 -5.65 17.25
CA VAL A 261 -6.44 -6.90 16.74
C VAL A 261 -7.54 -7.38 17.67
N ALA A 262 -8.58 -8.00 17.12
CA ALA A 262 -9.72 -8.46 17.89
C ALA A 262 -9.49 -9.84 18.54
N ASP A 263 -8.72 -10.71 17.89
CA ASP A 263 -8.57 -12.11 18.28
C ASP A 263 -7.14 -12.42 18.75
N GLY A 264 -6.19 -12.53 17.82
CA GLY A 264 -4.79 -12.87 18.13
C GLY A 264 -3.77 -12.00 17.40
N LEU A 265 -2.62 -11.81 18.05
CA LEU A 265 -1.42 -11.20 17.47
C LEU A 265 -0.25 -12.17 17.66
N SER A 266 0.39 -12.57 16.57
CA SER A 266 1.61 -13.38 16.61
C SER A 266 2.77 -12.63 15.98
N PHE A 267 3.93 -12.67 16.64
CA PHE A 267 5.21 -12.23 16.11
C PHE A 267 6.15 -13.42 16.06
N PHE A 268 6.60 -13.77 14.87
CA PHE A 268 7.50 -14.90 14.65
C PHE A 268 8.73 -14.45 13.88
N ALA A 269 9.91 -14.83 14.37
CA ALA A 269 11.17 -14.67 13.67
C ALA A 269 11.84 -16.04 13.59
N HIS A 270 12.03 -16.54 12.37
CA HIS A 270 12.75 -17.81 12.15
C HIS A 270 14.23 -17.71 12.53
N GLY A 271 14.81 -16.51 12.44
CA GLY A 271 16.20 -16.23 12.78
C GLY A 271 17.23 -16.68 11.73
N LYS A 272 16.80 -17.39 10.69
CA LYS A 272 17.60 -17.73 9.51
C LYS A 272 17.00 -17.09 8.27
N ALA A 273 17.85 -16.47 7.45
CA ALA A 273 17.45 -16.10 6.10
C ALA A 273 17.04 -17.36 5.34
N VAL A 274 15.88 -17.32 4.66
CA VAL A 274 15.37 -18.45 3.89
C VAL A 274 16.41 -18.85 2.84
N GLY A 275 16.86 -20.11 2.88
CA GLY A 275 17.87 -20.65 1.97
C GLY A 275 19.32 -20.61 2.48
N GLN A 276 19.60 -20.17 3.71
CA GLN A 276 20.96 -20.23 4.29
C GLN A 276 21.15 -21.38 5.28
N SER A 277 22.31 -22.06 5.18
CA SER A 277 22.73 -23.20 6.02
C SER A 277 23.54 -22.80 7.25
N SER A 278 23.82 -21.52 7.46
CA SER A 278 24.64 -21.02 8.57
C SER A 278 23.83 -20.90 9.87
N ASP A 279 24.53 -20.95 11.00
CA ASP A 279 24.02 -20.64 12.35
C ASP A 279 23.72 -19.13 12.50
N ALA A 280 22.94 -18.54 11.58
CA ALA A 280 22.58 -17.14 11.65
C ALA A 280 21.62 -16.90 12.83
N ALA A 281 21.95 -15.89 13.65
CA ALA A 281 21.23 -15.53 14.86
C ALA A 281 20.61 -14.13 14.72
N ALA A 282 19.57 -14.02 13.90
CA ALA A 282 18.62 -12.91 14.03
C ALA A 282 17.47 -13.33 14.96
N GLY A 283 16.96 -12.42 15.77
CA GLY A 283 15.89 -12.68 16.74
C GLY A 283 14.92 -11.51 16.83
N ILE A 284 14.14 -11.44 17.91
CA ILE A 284 13.22 -10.33 18.16
C ILE A 284 13.92 -9.31 19.08
N ALA A 285 13.99 -8.06 18.63
CA ALA A 285 14.53 -6.93 19.37
C ALA A 285 13.41 -5.92 19.65
N LEU A 286 13.06 -5.73 20.93
CA LEU A 286 12.04 -4.77 21.38
C LEU A 286 12.69 -3.75 22.31
N HIS A 287 12.86 -2.52 21.82
CA HIS A 287 13.58 -1.46 22.53
C HIS A 287 12.76 -0.18 22.60
N ALA A 288 12.76 0.46 23.77
CA ALA A 288 12.40 1.85 23.92
C ALA A 288 13.66 2.64 24.28
N ALA A 289 14.08 3.56 23.41
CA ALA A 289 15.24 4.42 23.68
C ALA A 289 15.02 5.34 24.88
N SER A 290 13.76 5.75 25.08
CA SER A 290 13.29 6.46 26.26
C SER A 290 11.84 6.06 26.55
N GLY A 291 11.36 6.38 27.76
CA GLY A 291 10.02 6.00 28.20
C GLY A 291 9.93 4.55 28.69
N LYS A 292 8.69 4.11 28.96
CA LYS A 292 8.41 2.81 29.57
C LYS A 292 8.18 1.72 28.51
N VAL A 293 8.68 0.52 28.78
CA VAL A 293 8.22 -0.71 28.11
C VAL A 293 7.22 -1.41 29.04
N GLY A 294 6.06 -1.76 28.52
CA GLY A 294 5.01 -2.45 29.28
C GLY A 294 4.56 -3.72 28.57
N LEU A 295 4.43 -4.81 29.33
CA LEU A 295 3.82 -6.06 28.90
C LEU A 295 2.84 -6.51 29.98
N SER A 296 1.59 -6.82 29.61
CA SER A 296 0.56 -7.17 30.59
C SER A 296 -0.47 -8.12 29.98
N ALA A 297 -0.78 -9.20 30.69
CA ALA A 297 -1.94 -10.06 30.41
C ALA A 297 -2.93 -9.92 31.57
N LEU A 298 -4.05 -9.24 31.34
CA LEU A 298 -4.99 -8.85 32.41
C LEU A 298 -5.89 -10.00 32.88
N LYS A 299 -6.21 -10.92 31.96
CA LYS A 299 -7.08 -12.08 32.22
C LYS A 299 -6.45 -13.41 31.84
N GLY A 300 -5.24 -13.37 31.26
CA GLY A 300 -4.52 -14.55 30.76
C GLY A 300 -3.21 -14.77 31.51
N ALA A 301 -2.64 -15.96 31.36
CA ALA A 301 -1.31 -16.25 31.87
C ALA A 301 -0.25 -15.62 30.94
N SER A 302 0.89 -15.22 31.51
CA SER A 302 2.09 -14.85 30.77
C SER A 302 3.17 -15.92 30.96
N ARG A 303 3.91 -16.22 29.89
CA ARG A 303 5.01 -17.19 29.90
C ARG A 303 6.21 -16.61 29.15
N MET A 304 7.37 -16.62 29.80
CA MET A 304 8.66 -16.25 29.21
C MET A 304 9.62 -17.41 29.41
N VAL A 305 10.17 -17.93 28.31
CA VAL A 305 11.04 -19.10 28.30
C VAL A 305 12.18 -18.87 27.31
N ALA A 306 13.38 -19.30 27.67
CA ALA A 306 14.52 -19.40 26.77
C ALA A 306 15.21 -20.74 26.98
N GLU A 307 15.79 -21.30 25.91
CA GLU A 307 16.65 -22.50 26.00
C GLU A 307 18.00 -22.15 26.68
N LYS A 308 18.47 -20.92 26.48
CA LYS A 308 19.70 -20.38 27.06
C LYS A 308 19.37 -19.46 28.24
N ALA A 309 20.34 -18.64 28.64
CA ALA A 309 20.19 -17.73 29.76
C ALA A 309 19.03 -16.75 29.58
N VAL A 310 18.30 -16.51 30.67
CA VAL A 310 17.37 -15.38 30.83
C VAL A 310 18.01 -14.41 31.81
N THR A 311 18.18 -13.16 31.40
CA THR A 311 18.70 -12.09 32.26
C THR A 311 17.60 -11.08 32.56
N VAL A 312 17.32 -10.87 33.85
CA VAL A 312 16.43 -9.81 34.33
C VAL A 312 17.27 -8.91 35.23
N ALA A 313 17.43 -7.64 34.84
CA ALA A 313 18.26 -6.70 35.57
C ALA A 313 17.67 -5.29 35.52
N SER A 314 17.83 -4.56 36.62
CA SER A 314 17.69 -3.11 36.69
C SER A 314 19.07 -2.54 36.99
N THR A 315 19.55 -1.59 36.17
CA THR A 315 20.92 -1.06 36.29
C THR A 315 21.02 0.08 37.30
N GLN A 316 19.91 0.73 37.62
CA GLN A 316 19.87 1.91 38.50
C GLN A 316 18.70 1.89 39.49
N GLY A 317 17.83 0.89 39.44
CA GLY A 317 16.67 0.79 40.34
C GLY A 317 16.41 -0.66 40.76
N ASP A 318 15.16 -0.95 41.11
CA ASP A 318 14.78 -2.24 41.70
C ASP A 318 14.31 -3.27 40.67
N VAL A 319 14.46 -4.54 41.03
CA VAL A 319 13.75 -5.66 40.41
C VAL A 319 12.74 -6.20 41.42
N THR A 320 11.45 -6.01 41.14
CA THR A 320 10.36 -6.46 42.02
C THR A 320 9.67 -7.68 41.42
N ALA A 321 9.52 -8.74 42.22
CA ALA A 321 8.72 -9.91 41.88
C ALA A 321 7.64 -10.11 42.95
N GLN A 322 6.38 -10.13 42.52
CA GLN A 322 5.23 -10.22 43.42
C GLN A 322 4.16 -11.13 42.83
N GLY A 323 3.46 -11.84 43.72
CA GLY A 323 2.35 -12.72 43.35
C GLY A 323 1.35 -12.79 44.49
N LYS A 324 0.05 -12.81 44.15
CA LYS A 324 -1.02 -12.91 45.15
C LYS A 324 -0.97 -14.23 45.92
N SER A 325 -0.69 -15.34 45.23
CA SER A 325 -0.69 -16.68 45.82
C SER A 325 0.70 -17.10 46.29
N GLN A 326 1.71 -16.98 45.42
CA GLN A 326 3.09 -17.34 45.75
C GLN A 326 4.11 -16.68 44.82
N VAL A 327 5.36 -16.60 45.26
CA VAL A 327 6.56 -16.40 44.44
C VAL A 327 7.50 -17.59 44.67
N LEU A 328 7.91 -18.28 43.60
CA LEU A 328 8.76 -19.48 43.66
C LEU A 328 9.99 -19.30 42.77
N VAL A 329 11.18 -19.50 43.35
CA VAL A 329 12.45 -19.59 42.62
C VAL A 329 12.98 -21.00 42.81
N ASN A 330 13.25 -21.71 41.72
CA ASN A 330 13.74 -23.09 41.75
C ASN A 330 14.95 -23.24 40.82
N ALA A 331 15.99 -23.94 41.30
CA ALA A 331 17.11 -24.37 40.50
C ALA A 331 17.61 -25.75 40.97
N ALA A 332 17.65 -26.73 40.05
CA ALA A 332 18.19 -28.07 40.29
C ALA A 332 17.67 -28.75 41.59
N GLY A 333 16.39 -28.52 41.94
CA GLY A 333 15.74 -29.08 43.13
C GLY A 333 15.89 -28.24 44.40
N ALA A 334 16.76 -27.22 44.43
CA ALA A 334 16.74 -26.21 45.49
C ALA A 334 15.68 -25.14 45.18
N GLN A 335 14.96 -24.69 46.20
CA GLN A 335 13.90 -23.69 46.04
C GLN A 335 13.80 -22.70 47.19
N ILE A 336 13.41 -21.47 46.83
CA ILE A 336 12.96 -20.40 47.72
C ILE A 336 11.50 -20.13 47.36
N ARG A 337 10.60 -20.27 48.32
CA ARG A 337 9.17 -20.05 48.12
C ARG A 337 8.63 -19.06 49.14
N VAL A 338 7.93 -18.03 48.66
CA VAL A 338 7.19 -17.08 49.49
C VAL A 338 5.71 -17.36 49.27
N THR A 339 4.99 -17.75 50.31
CA THR A 339 3.58 -18.19 50.23
C THR A 339 2.90 -18.02 51.58
N ASN A 340 1.62 -17.64 51.64
CA ASN A 340 0.84 -17.58 52.90
C ASN A 340 1.53 -16.86 54.08
N GLY A 341 2.31 -15.81 53.82
CA GLY A 341 3.06 -15.09 54.85
C GLY A 341 4.30 -15.82 55.39
N THR A 342 4.70 -16.95 54.79
CA THR A 342 5.89 -17.73 55.15
C THR A 342 6.94 -17.70 54.04
N ILE A 343 8.20 -17.89 54.44
CA ILE A 343 9.33 -18.13 53.53
C ILE A 343 9.79 -19.58 53.77
N GLU A 344 9.69 -20.41 52.73
CA GLU A 344 10.14 -21.80 52.74
C GLU A 344 11.47 -21.91 51.96
N LEU A 345 12.51 -22.41 52.64
CA LEU A 345 13.81 -22.71 52.04
C LEU A 345 14.00 -24.23 52.03
N HIS A 346 14.03 -24.82 50.84
CA HIS A 346 14.24 -26.26 50.67
C HIS A 346 15.42 -26.51 49.73
N ALA A 347 16.35 -27.36 50.14
CA ALA A 347 17.44 -27.81 49.28
C ALA A 347 17.75 -29.29 49.59
N PRO A 348 17.93 -30.14 48.56
CA PRO A 348 18.37 -31.53 48.76
C PRO A 348 19.83 -31.61 49.22
N GLY A 349 20.61 -30.56 48.97
CA GLY A 349 21.99 -30.41 49.42
C GLY A 349 22.14 -29.49 50.63
N LYS A 350 23.37 -29.03 50.88
CA LYS A 350 23.69 -28.11 51.97
C LYS A 350 23.19 -26.69 51.67
N THR A 351 22.41 -26.11 52.57
CA THR A 351 22.14 -24.67 52.59
C THR A 351 23.26 -23.93 53.32
N VAL A 352 23.84 -22.90 52.70
CA VAL A 352 24.96 -22.13 53.26
C VAL A 352 24.57 -20.66 53.39
N PHE A 353 24.53 -20.14 54.61
CA PHE A 353 24.37 -18.72 54.90
C PHE A 353 25.75 -18.14 55.24
N LYS A 354 26.20 -17.12 54.51
CA LYS A 354 27.46 -16.41 54.77
C LYS A 354 27.17 -14.96 55.13
N GLY A 355 27.65 -14.52 56.29
CA GLY A 355 27.51 -13.14 56.76
C GLY A 355 28.30 -12.90 58.04
N ALA A 356 28.64 -11.64 58.34
CA ALA A 356 29.35 -11.27 59.57
C ALA A 356 28.46 -11.36 60.84
N GLY A 357 27.13 -11.42 60.68
CA GLY A 357 26.18 -11.60 61.78
C GLY A 357 24.90 -12.29 61.30
N HIS A 358 24.37 -13.18 62.13
CA HIS A 358 23.08 -13.82 61.94
C HIS A 358 22.20 -13.49 63.14
N THR A 359 21.20 -12.62 62.95
CA THR A 359 20.26 -12.25 64.01
C THR A 359 18.87 -12.71 63.60
N PHE A 360 18.33 -13.70 64.31
CA PHE A 360 16.96 -14.15 64.15
C PHE A 360 16.11 -13.48 65.22
N VAL A 361 15.28 -12.51 64.80
CA VAL A 361 14.32 -11.82 65.68
C VAL A 361 12.94 -12.45 65.55
N GLY A 362 12.18 -12.47 66.65
CA GLY A 362 10.80 -12.96 66.66
C GLY A 362 9.86 -12.13 65.76
N PRO A 363 8.60 -12.57 65.55
CA PRO A 363 7.71 -11.97 64.57
C PRO A 363 7.42 -10.49 64.89
N GLY A 364 7.96 -9.58 64.07
CA GLY A 364 7.69 -8.14 64.08
C GLY A 364 7.28 -7.69 62.69
N GLY A 365 5.98 -7.46 62.48
CA GLY A 365 5.38 -7.26 61.15
C GLY A 365 5.54 -5.84 60.60
N GLY A 366 5.96 -5.75 59.35
CA GLY A 366 5.73 -4.60 58.48
C GLY A 366 4.79 -5.03 57.36
N GLY A 367 3.58 -4.49 57.33
CA GLY A 367 2.63 -4.73 56.24
C GLY A 367 3.12 -4.05 54.96
N VAL A 368 3.23 -4.83 53.87
CA VAL A 368 3.50 -4.29 52.54
C VAL A 368 2.17 -4.20 51.79
N ASP A 369 1.81 -2.99 51.39
CA ASP A 369 0.63 -2.73 50.58
C ASP A 369 0.89 -3.18 49.13
N ASN A 370 0.21 -4.24 48.72
CA ASN A 370 0.34 -4.87 47.40
C ASN A 370 -0.88 -4.56 46.53
N THR A 371 -1.35 -3.31 46.49
CA THR A 371 -2.31 -2.91 45.45
C THR A 371 -1.60 -2.90 44.09
N LEU A 372 -1.86 -3.92 43.28
CA LEU A 372 -1.53 -3.90 41.86
C LEU A 372 -2.21 -2.71 41.20
N ALA A 373 -1.49 -2.00 40.34
CA ALA A 373 -2.01 -0.83 39.64
C ALA A 373 -3.32 -1.16 38.92
N GLN A 374 -4.43 -0.63 39.41
CA GLN A 374 -5.68 -0.58 38.68
C GLN A 374 -5.55 0.52 37.64
N GLY A 375 -5.59 0.16 36.36
CA GLY A 375 -5.67 1.13 35.28
C GLY A 375 -6.97 1.93 35.42
N ASN A 376 -6.86 3.26 35.48
CA ASN A 376 -8.02 4.15 35.50
C ASN A 376 -8.75 4.07 34.15
N LEU A 377 -9.77 3.21 34.07
CA LEU A 377 -10.77 3.27 32.99
C LEU A 377 -11.71 4.42 33.33
N LYS A 378 -11.62 5.50 32.56
CA LYS A 378 -12.50 6.67 32.68
C LYS A 378 -13.94 6.22 32.40
N GLY A 379 -14.74 6.05 33.44
CA GLY A 379 -16.16 5.73 33.35
C GLY A 379 -16.91 6.84 32.60
N CYS A 380 -17.78 6.44 31.69
CA CYS A 380 -18.63 7.34 30.91
C CYS A 380 -19.74 7.90 31.83
N GLY A 381 -19.81 9.24 31.98
CA GLY A 381 -20.61 9.94 32.99
C GLY A 381 -22.14 9.86 32.89
N ILE A 382 -22.69 8.90 32.14
CA ILE A 382 -24.14 8.74 31.95
C ILE A 382 -24.75 7.67 32.87
N GLN A 383 -23.95 6.85 33.57
CA GLN A 383 -24.48 5.85 34.51
C GLN A 383 -24.31 6.18 36.00
N GLU A 384 -23.62 7.27 36.36
CA GLU A 384 -23.45 7.68 37.76
C GLU A 384 -24.52 8.66 38.26
N GLY A 385 -25.36 9.20 37.36
CA GLY A 385 -26.45 10.14 37.72
C GLY A 385 -27.63 9.50 38.44
N ASN A 386 -27.83 8.18 38.31
CA ASN A 386 -29.01 7.50 38.87
C ASN A 386 -28.76 6.83 40.25
N ALA A 387 -27.51 6.78 40.72
CA ALA A 387 -27.16 6.17 42.00
C ALA A 387 -27.24 7.15 43.20
N ALA A 388 -27.41 8.46 42.94
CA ALA A 388 -27.50 9.47 44.00
C ALA A 388 -28.89 9.55 44.68
N THR A 389 -29.87 8.74 44.29
CA THR A 389 -31.26 8.82 44.79
C THR A 389 -31.85 7.54 45.37
N SER A 390 -31.19 6.37 45.30
CA SER A 390 -31.79 5.09 45.75
C SER A 390 -30.98 4.28 46.77
N GLY A 391 -29.78 4.70 47.16
CA GLY A 391 -29.06 4.06 48.27
C GLY A 391 -28.66 2.60 48.06
N GLU A 392 -28.58 2.12 46.82
CA GLU A 392 -28.09 0.78 46.51
C GLU A 392 -26.58 0.80 46.21
N GLY A 393 -25.81 -0.04 46.90
CA GLY A 393 -24.39 -0.22 46.63
C GLY A 393 -24.16 -1.00 45.34
N SER A 394 -23.48 -0.40 44.36
CA SER A 394 -23.00 -1.12 43.18
C SER A 394 -21.69 -1.85 43.50
N VAL A 395 -21.69 -3.17 43.38
CA VAL A 395 -20.46 -3.97 43.38
C VAL A 395 -20.02 -4.18 41.93
N SER A 396 -18.92 -3.54 41.53
CA SER A 396 -18.22 -3.92 40.29
C SER A 396 -17.42 -5.19 40.58
N ARG A 397 -17.76 -6.29 39.90
CA ARG A 397 -16.87 -7.45 39.79
C ARG A 397 -15.90 -7.29 38.62
#